data_AF-A0A2J8P1X7-F1
#
_entry.id   AF-A0A2J8P1X7-F1
#
_cell.length_a   1.000
_cell.length_b   1.000
_cell.length_c   1.000
_cell.angle_alpha   90.00
_cell.angle_beta   90.00
_cell.angle_gamma   90.00
#
_symmetry.space_group_name_H-M   'P 1'
#
loop_
_entity.id
_entity.type
_entity.pdbx_description
1 polymer ?
#
loop_
_entity_poly.entity_id
_entity_poly.type
_entity_poly.pdbx_seq_one_letter_code
_entity_poly.pdbx_strand_id
1 'polypeptide(L)'
;QEVKVQTAALRAVGNIVTGTDEQTQVVLNCDALSHFPALLTHPKEKINKEAVWFLSNITAGNQQQVQAVIDANLVPMIIHLLDKVAYLIQQNVIPPFCNLLTVKDAQVVQVVLDGLSNILKMAEDEAETIGNLIEECGGLEKIEQLQNHENEDIYKLAYEIIDQFFSSDD
;
A
#
# COMPACT_ATOMS: atom_id res chain seq x y z
N GLN A 1 -14.41 -14.80 21.50
CA GLN A 1 -13.64 -14.06 22.54
C GLN A 1 -12.20 -13.80 22.09
N GLU A 2 -11.57 -14.75 21.38
CA GLU A 2 -10.21 -14.64 20.83
C GLU A 2 -9.97 -13.47 19.87
N VAL A 3 -10.90 -13.15 18.97
CA VAL A 3 -10.75 -12.05 17.99
C VAL A 3 -10.53 -10.68 18.66
N LYS A 4 -11.21 -10.40 19.79
CA LYS A 4 -11.04 -9.13 20.52
C LYS A 4 -9.65 -9.05 21.15
N VAL A 5 -9.13 -10.18 21.65
CA VAL A 5 -7.79 -10.25 22.23
C VAL A 5 -6.73 -10.11 21.14
N GLN A 6 -6.88 -10.81 20.01
CA GLN A 6 -5.98 -10.68 18.86
C GLN A 6 -5.96 -9.25 18.32
N THR A 7 -7.13 -8.62 18.17
CA THR A 7 -7.20 -7.22 17.71
C THR A 7 -6.50 -6.28 18.69
N ALA A 8 -6.74 -6.43 20.00
CA ALA A 8 -6.12 -5.59 21.03
C ALA A 8 -4.60 -5.80 21.12
N ALA A 9 -4.14 -7.05 21.02
CA ALA A 9 -2.72 -7.39 21.01
C ALA A 9 -2.04 -6.82 19.76
N LEU A 10 -2.61 -7.05 18.57
CA LEU A 10 -2.07 -6.54 17.31
C LEU A 10 -2.04 -5.01 17.29
N ARG A 11 -3.06 -4.35 17.84
CA ARG A 11 -3.08 -2.89 18.04
C ARG A 11 -1.97 -2.41 18.97
N ALA A 12 -1.78 -3.09 20.10
CA ALA A 12 -0.77 -2.75 21.09
C ALA A 12 0.65 -2.87 20.51
N VAL A 13 0.95 -3.98 19.84
CA VAL A 13 2.27 -4.18 19.19
C VAL A 13 2.42 -3.27 17.97
N GLY A 14 1.34 -3.01 17.24
CA GLY A 14 1.29 -2.04 16.14
C GLY A 14 1.67 -0.62 16.58
N ASN A 15 1.25 -0.19 17.77
CA ASN A 15 1.66 1.10 18.34
C ASN A 15 3.15 1.16 18.75
N ILE A 16 3.82 0.01 18.93
CA ILE A 16 5.26 -0.02 19.21
C ILE A 16 6.04 0.23 17.92
N VAL A 17 5.57 -0.36 16.81
CA VAL A 17 6.23 -0.24 15.50
C VAL A 17 5.93 1.09 14.78
N THR A 18 5.05 1.93 15.33
CA THR A 18 4.95 3.36 14.96
C THR A 18 6.04 4.23 15.61
N GLY A 19 6.90 3.62 16.44
CA GLY A 19 7.97 4.29 17.16
C GLY A 19 9.25 4.48 16.32
N THR A 20 10.41 4.51 16.98
CA THR A 20 11.71 4.59 16.30
C THR A 20 12.09 3.27 15.64
N ASP A 21 13.05 3.32 14.72
CA ASP A 21 13.62 2.13 14.10
C ASP A 21 14.11 1.10 15.14
N GLU A 22 14.69 1.53 16.26
CA GLU A 22 15.09 0.58 17.32
C GLU A 22 13.87 -0.09 17.98
N GLN A 23 12.79 0.65 18.22
CA GLN A 23 11.55 0.10 18.79
C GLN A 23 10.92 -0.90 17.84
N THR A 24 10.89 -0.59 16.55
CA THR A 24 10.45 -1.49 15.49
C THR A 24 11.32 -2.74 15.43
N GLN A 25 12.65 -2.60 15.52
CA GLN A 25 13.57 -3.73 15.49
C GLN A 25 13.39 -4.67 16.69
N VAL A 26 13.08 -4.15 17.88
CA VAL A 26 12.76 -4.99 19.05
C VAL A 26 11.56 -5.90 18.77
N VAL A 27 10.53 -5.40 18.07
CA VAL A 27 9.36 -6.20 17.69
C VAL A 27 9.73 -7.27 16.65
N LEU A 28 10.54 -6.92 15.65
CA LEU A 28 11.01 -7.89 14.65
C LEU A 28 11.88 -8.99 15.27
N ASN A 29 12.71 -8.66 16.26
CA ASN A 29 13.53 -9.63 16.98
C ASN A 29 12.71 -10.62 17.81
N CYS A 30 11.44 -10.33 18.08
CA CYS A 30 10.50 -11.24 18.71
C CYS A 30 9.79 -12.18 17.71
N ASP A 31 10.27 -12.28 16.47
CA ASP A 31 9.71 -13.09 15.39
C ASP A 31 8.24 -12.74 15.07
N ALA A 32 7.87 -11.47 15.23
CA ALA A 32 6.50 -11.02 15.02
C ALA A 32 5.97 -11.37 13.61
N LEU A 33 6.83 -11.31 12.59
CA LEU A 33 6.47 -11.54 11.19
C LEU A 33 6.03 -12.98 10.88
N SER A 34 6.48 -13.98 11.65
CA SER A 34 6.10 -15.39 11.39
C SER A 34 4.61 -15.65 11.63
N HIS A 35 3.93 -14.77 12.36
CA HIS A 35 2.49 -14.83 12.62
C HIS A 35 1.64 -14.17 11.53
N PHE A 36 2.23 -13.36 10.65
CA PHE A 36 1.48 -12.55 9.68
C PHE A 36 0.77 -13.32 8.56
N PRO A 37 1.24 -14.49 8.07
CA PRO A 37 0.46 -15.26 7.11
C PRO A 37 -0.96 -15.57 7.62
N ALA A 38 -1.06 -16.03 8.88
CA ALA A 38 -2.36 -16.35 9.49
C ALA A 38 -3.21 -15.10 9.78
N LEU A 39 -2.59 -13.95 10.05
CA LEU A 39 -3.28 -12.68 10.27
C LEU A 39 -3.79 -12.06 8.96
N LEU A 40 -3.04 -12.19 7.87
CA LEU A 40 -3.40 -11.65 6.55
C LEU A 40 -4.50 -12.47 5.88
N THR A 41 -4.54 -13.79 6.09
CA THR A 41 -5.61 -14.68 5.60
C THR A 41 -6.76 -14.86 6.58
N HIS A 42 -6.85 -14.03 7.63
CA HIS A 42 -7.84 -14.23 8.68
C HIS A 42 -9.27 -13.96 8.15
N PRO A 43 -10.29 -14.75 8.54
CA PRO A 43 -11.67 -14.56 8.05
C PRO A 43 -12.35 -13.29 8.57
N LYS A 44 -11.73 -12.58 9.52
CA LYS A 44 -12.23 -11.32 10.06
C LYS A 44 -11.40 -10.17 9.51
N GLU A 45 -12.04 -9.35 8.70
CA GLU A 45 -11.43 -8.18 8.07
C GLU A 45 -10.77 -7.24 9.07
N LYS A 46 -11.34 -7.08 10.28
CA LYS A 46 -10.75 -6.24 11.33
C LYS A 46 -9.32 -6.66 11.69
N ILE A 47 -9.01 -7.96 11.67
CA ILE A 47 -7.67 -8.46 11.95
C ILE A 47 -6.75 -8.20 10.75
N ASN A 48 -7.25 -8.46 9.54
CA ASN A 48 -6.50 -8.15 8.31
C ASN A 48 -6.15 -6.65 8.25
N LYS A 49 -7.07 -5.76 8.69
CA LYS A 49 -6.83 -4.31 8.76
C LYS A 49 -5.64 -3.96 9.62
N GLU A 50 -5.65 -4.45 10.86
CA GLU A 50 -4.59 -4.18 11.82
C GLU A 50 -3.27 -4.82 11.40
N ALA A 51 -3.31 -5.96 10.68
CA ALA A 51 -2.13 -6.62 10.16
C ALA A 51 -1.49 -5.83 9.01
N VAL A 52 -2.28 -5.35 8.05
CA VAL A 52 -1.78 -4.48 6.97
C VAL A 52 -1.26 -3.17 7.54
N TRP A 53 -1.98 -2.56 8.48
CA TRP A 53 -1.53 -1.34 9.14
C TRP A 53 -0.18 -1.55 9.87
N PHE A 54 -0.04 -2.64 10.61
CA PHE A 54 1.22 -3.01 11.23
C PHE A 54 2.35 -3.12 10.21
N LEU A 55 2.15 -3.87 9.11
CA LEU A 55 3.18 -4.06 8.09
C LEU A 55 3.55 -2.75 7.41
N SER A 56 2.58 -1.85 7.19
CA SER A 56 2.84 -0.53 6.63
C SER A 56 3.81 0.31 7.48
N ASN A 57 3.72 0.20 8.82
CA ASN A 57 4.65 0.87 9.73
C ASN A 57 6.05 0.24 9.70
N ILE A 58 6.16 -1.09 9.55
CA ILE A 58 7.47 -1.76 9.37
C ILE A 58 8.14 -1.31 8.07
N THR A 59 7.38 -1.27 6.97
CA THR A 59 7.92 -0.91 5.65
C THR A 59 8.20 0.58 5.51
N ALA A 60 7.68 1.43 6.40
CA ALA A 60 8.03 2.85 6.48
C ALA A 60 9.37 3.11 7.18
N GLY A 61 9.97 2.08 7.79
CA GLY A 61 11.27 2.16 8.45
C GLY A 61 12.46 1.98 7.50
N ASN A 62 13.59 1.55 8.04
CA ASN A 62 14.83 1.43 7.25
C ASN A 62 14.87 0.19 6.33
N GLN A 63 15.89 0.15 5.46
CA GLN A 63 16.08 -0.91 4.47
C GLN A 63 16.12 -2.32 5.09
N GLN A 64 16.69 -2.49 6.29
CA GLN A 64 16.76 -3.80 6.94
C GLN A 64 15.36 -4.29 7.36
N GLN A 65 14.49 -3.37 7.79
CA GLN A 65 13.12 -3.69 8.20
C GLN A 65 12.23 -4.02 7.01
N VAL A 66 12.39 -3.27 5.90
CA VAL A 66 11.76 -3.59 4.62
C VAL A 66 12.20 -4.99 4.16
N GLN A 67 13.50 -5.28 4.20
CA GLN A 67 14.03 -6.58 3.80
C GLN A 67 13.47 -7.72 4.67
N ALA A 68 13.26 -7.50 5.97
CA ALA A 68 12.65 -8.50 6.84
C ALA A 68 11.23 -8.90 6.41
N VAL A 69 10.43 -7.96 5.90
CA VAL A 69 9.07 -8.23 5.38
C VAL A 69 9.13 -9.01 4.07
N ILE A 70 10.13 -8.72 3.22
CA ILE A 70 10.39 -9.43 1.96
C ILE A 70 10.81 -10.87 2.25
N ASP A 71 11.78 -11.06 3.15
CA ASP A 71 12.30 -12.39 3.52
C ASP A 71 11.23 -13.26 4.18
N ALA A 72 10.25 -12.64 4.86
CA ALA A 72 9.07 -13.30 5.40
C ALA A 72 8.00 -13.66 4.34
N ASN A 73 8.25 -13.38 3.05
CA ASN A 73 7.32 -13.62 1.93
C ASN A 73 5.93 -12.98 2.13
N LEU A 74 5.86 -11.82 2.79
CA LEU A 74 4.58 -11.16 3.09
C LEU A 74 4.09 -10.27 1.96
N VAL A 75 4.98 -9.77 1.09
CA VAL A 75 4.63 -8.84 0.01
C VAL A 75 3.55 -9.38 -0.94
N PRO A 76 3.64 -10.63 -1.46
CA PRO A 76 2.58 -11.17 -2.32
C PRO A 76 1.23 -11.31 -1.62
N MET A 77 1.23 -11.61 -0.31
CA MET A 77 0.00 -11.73 0.47
C MET A 77 -0.66 -10.38 0.74
N ILE A 78 0.15 -9.33 0.95
CA ILE A 78 -0.36 -7.97 1.03
C ILE A 78 -1.06 -7.64 -0.29
N ILE A 79 -0.40 -7.83 -1.43
CA ILE A 79 -0.97 -7.56 -2.76
C ILE A 79 -2.29 -8.32 -2.96
N HIS A 80 -2.33 -9.62 -2.65
CA HIS A 80 -3.55 -10.42 -2.76
C HIS A 80 -4.69 -9.95 -1.83
N LEU A 81 -4.36 -9.35 -0.69
CA LEU A 81 -5.34 -8.75 0.21
C LEU A 81 -5.82 -7.37 -0.30
N LEU A 82 -4.96 -6.63 -0.99
CA LEU A 82 -5.29 -5.35 -1.67
C LEU A 82 -6.18 -5.57 -2.91
N ASP A 83 -6.23 -6.79 -3.46
CA ASP A 83 -7.13 -7.24 -4.54
C ASP A 83 -8.64 -7.06 -4.20
N LYS A 84 -8.97 -6.69 -2.96
CA LYS A 84 -10.31 -6.26 -2.53
C LYS A 84 -10.46 -4.74 -2.60
N VAL A 85 -10.60 -4.17 -3.79
CA VAL A 85 -10.59 -2.71 -4.05
C VAL A 85 -11.54 -1.87 -3.17
N ALA A 86 -12.75 -2.36 -2.87
CA ALA A 86 -13.70 -1.67 -1.98
C ALA A 86 -13.14 -1.40 -0.56
N TYR A 87 -12.15 -2.18 -0.12
CA TYR A 87 -11.46 -1.98 1.15
C TYR A 87 -10.46 -0.81 1.10
N LEU A 88 -9.77 -0.62 -0.03
CA LEU A 88 -8.74 0.41 -0.21
C LEU A 88 -9.34 1.81 -0.19
N ILE A 89 -10.49 1.98 -0.83
CA ILE A 89 -11.26 3.23 -0.82
C ILE A 89 -11.67 3.58 0.61
N GLN A 90 -12.17 2.60 1.39
CA GLN A 90 -12.55 2.81 2.78
C GLN A 90 -11.38 3.11 3.72
N GLN A 91 -10.13 2.80 3.34
CA GLN A 91 -8.95 3.00 4.19
C GLN A 91 -8.12 4.25 3.82
N ASN A 92 -8.55 5.03 2.84
CA ASN A 92 -7.89 6.28 2.43
C ASN A 92 -6.39 6.07 2.09
N VAL A 93 -6.09 4.98 1.39
CA VAL A 93 -4.71 4.61 1.02
C VAL A 93 -4.20 5.35 -0.22
N ILE A 94 -5.09 6.01 -0.96
CA ILE A 94 -4.78 6.73 -2.20
C ILE A 94 -3.79 7.88 -1.97
N PRO A 95 -3.99 8.81 -1.01
CA PRO A 95 -3.05 9.92 -0.83
C PRO A 95 -1.63 9.46 -0.44
N PRO A 96 -1.43 8.49 0.48
CA PRO A 96 -0.11 7.93 0.74
C PRO A 96 0.56 7.34 -0.51
N PHE A 97 -0.16 6.61 -1.35
CA PHE A 97 0.37 6.06 -2.59
C PHE A 97 0.79 7.17 -3.54
N CYS A 98 -0.05 8.18 -3.77
CA CYS A 98 0.28 9.32 -4.62
C CYS A 98 1.46 10.14 -4.09
N ASN A 99 1.78 10.10 -2.79
CA ASN A 99 2.98 10.74 -2.26
C ASN A 99 4.28 9.99 -2.59
N LEU A 100 4.21 8.67 -2.79
CA LEU A 100 5.38 7.86 -3.17
C LEU A 100 5.78 8.03 -4.64
N LEU A 101 4.94 8.64 -5.48
CA LEU A 101 5.24 8.90 -6.89
C LEU A 101 6.40 9.88 -7.11
N THR A 102 6.80 10.66 -6.09
CA THR A 102 7.85 11.68 -6.21
C THR A 102 9.21 11.23 -5.67
N VAL A 103 9.33 9.96 -5.24
CA VAL A 103 10.61 9.43 -4.74
C VAL A 103 11.58 9.19 -5.90
N LYS A 104 12.88 9.21 -5.61
CA LYS A 104 13.93 9.07 -6.62
C LYS A 104 14.12 7.63 -7.13
N ASP A 105 13.65 6.65 -6.37
CA ASP A 105 13.81 5.25 -6.73
C ASP A 105 12.76 4.87 -7.79
N ALA A 106 13.23 4.64 -9.02
CA ALA A 106 12.37 4.29 -10.14
C ALA A 106 11.59 2.99 -9.90
N GLN A 107 12.14 2.01 -9.18
CA GLN A 107 11.42 0.77 -8.90
C GLN A 107 10.22 1.04 -7.97
N VAL A 108 10.40 1.91 -6.98
CA VAL A 108 9.29 2.30 -6.08
C VAL A 108 8.21 3.04 -6.85
N VAL A 109 8.60 4.01 -7.68
CA VAL A 109 7.64 4.76 -8.51
C VAL A 109 6.86 3.82 -9.43
N GLN A 110 7.53 2.86 -10.08
CA GLN A 110 6.90 1.88 -10.95
C GLN A 110 5.89 1.00 -10.19
N VAL A 111 6.29 0.44 -9.04
CA VAL A 111 5.41 -0.38 -8.20
C VAL A 111 4.17 0.39 -7.73
N VAL A 112 4.33 1.67 -7.39
CA VAL A 112 3.22 2.52 -6.94
C VAL A 112 2.27 2.82 -8.11
N LEU A 113 2.80 3.13 -9.29
CA LEU A 113 1.99 3.30 -10.50
C LEU A 113 1.23 2.02 -10.88
N ASP A 114 1.88 0.86 -10.82
CA ASP A 114 1.24 -0.44 -11.06
C ASP A 114 0.10 -0.67 -10.06
N GLY A 115 0.34 -0.33 -8.79
CA GLY A 115 -0.68 -0.38 -7.74
C GLY A 115 -1.88 0.51 -8.05
N LEU A 116 -1.65 1.77 -8.39
CA LEU A 116 -2.72 2.71 -8.76
C LEU A 116 -3.49 2.27 -10.01
N SER A 117 -2.78 1.79 -11.04
CA SER A 117 -3.39 1.26 -12.27
C SER A 117 -4.31 0.08 -11.98
N ASN A 118 -3.84 -0.89 -11.17
CA ASN A 118 -4.62 -2.06 -10.81
C ASN A 118 -5.84 -1.68 -9.98
N ILE A 119 -5.69 -0.75 -9.01
CA ILE A 119 -6.81 -0.24 -8.21
C ILE A 119 -7.88 0.37 -9.12
N LEU A 120 -7.50 1.24 -10.06
CA LEU A 120 -8.41 1.87 -11.01
C LEU A 120 -9.10 0.84 -11.94
N LYS A 121 -8.34 -0.10 -12.50
CA LYS A 121 -8.86 -1.16 -13.39
C LYS A 121 -9.87 -2.08 -12.69
N MET A 122 -9.64 -2.35 -11.41
CA MET A 122 -10.46 -3.26 -10.62
C MET A 122 -11.64 -2.58 -9.92
N ALA A 123 -11.70 -1.25 -9.95
CA ALA A 123 -12.73 -0.49 -9.25
C ALA A 123 -14.12 -0.61 -9.87
N GLU A 124 -14.25 -1.13 -11.10
CA GLU A 124 -15.51 -1.22 -11.84
C GLU A 124 -16.29 0.11 -11.76
N ASP A 125 -17.45 0.12 -11.10
CA ASP A 125 -18.31 1.31 -10.91
C ASP A 125 -17.72 2.37 -9.96
N GLU A 126 -16.71 2.04 -9.15
CA GLU A 126 -16.05 2.96 -8.20
C GLU A 126 -14.82 3.65 -8.80
N ALA A 127 -14.47 3.37 -10.07
CA ALA A 127 -13.29 3.94 -10.73
C ALA A 127 -13.30 5.47 -10.76
N GLU A 128 -14.46 6.08 -11.03
CA GLU A 128 -14.65 7.53 -10.99
C GLU A 128 -14.41 8.11 -9.58
N THR A 129 -14.85 7.39 -8.53
CA THR A 129 -14.62 7.81 -7.14
C THR A 129 -13.13 7.77 -6.79
N ILE A 130 -12.41 6.74 -7.24
CA ILE A 130 -10.96 6.65 -7.03
C ILE A 130 -10.23 7.72 -7.84
N GLY A 131 -10.62 7.96 -9.09
CA GLY A 131 -10.08 9.03 -9.92
C GLY A 131 -10.17 10.39 -9.21
N ASN A 132 -11.35 10.72 -8.70
CA ASN A 132 -11.56 11.95 -7.92
C ASN A 132 -10.66 12.03 -6.67
N LEU A 133 -10.48 10.93 -5.93
CA LEU A 133 -9.56 10.90 -4.77
C LEU A 133 -8.09 11.10 -5.17
N ILE A 134 -7.68 10.54 -6.31
CA ILE A 134 -6.34 10.74 -6.88
C ILE A 134 -6.16 12.21 -7.26
N GLU A 135 -7.15 12.84 -7.88
CA GLU A 135 -7.11 14.27 -8.23
C GLU A 135 -7.08 15.18 -7.00
N GLU A 136 -7.97 14.96 -6.03
CA GLU A 136 -8.08 15.77 -4.82
C GLU A 136 -6.80 15.77 -3.99
N CYS A 137 -6.04 14.66 -4.03
CA CYS A 137 -4.76 14.55 -3.32
C CYS A 137 -3.55 15.05 -4.13
N GLY A 138 -3.77 15.61 -5.32
CA GLY A 138 -2.73 16.06 -6.24
C GLY A 138 -1.94 14.91 -6.87
N GLY A 139 -2.49 13.70 -6.86
CA GLY A 139 -1.90 12.52 -7.48
C GLY A 139 -1.85 12.62 -8.99
N LEU A 140 -2.88 13.19 -9.63
CA LEU A 140 -2.94 13.32 -11.09
C LEU A 140 -1.76 14.13 -11.65
N GLU A 141 -1.48 15.32 -11.09
CA GLU A 141 -0.35 16.16 -11.50
C GLU A 141 1.00 15.41 -11.38
N LYS A 142 1.16 14.57 -10.36
CA LYS A 142 2.37 13.76 -10.18
C LYS A 142 2.47 12.66 -11.23
N ILE A 143 1.36 12.01 -11.60
CA ILE A 143 1.32 11.01 -12.67
C ILE A 143 1.62 11.68 -14.01
N GLU A 144 1.11 12.88 -14.27
CA GLU A 144 1.44 13.66 -15.48
C GLU A 144 2.94 13.99 -15.56
N GLN A 145 3.56 14.39 -14.45
CA GLN A 145 5.01 14.64 -14.41
C GLN A 145 5.82 13.39 -14.77
N LEU A 146 5.36 12.20 -14.37
CA LEU A 146 6.01 10.93 -14.67
C LEU A 146 5.94 10.54 -16.16
N GLN A 147 5.10 11.20 -16.97
CA GLN A 147 5.16 11.06 -18.42
C GLN A 147 6.45 11.64 -19.06
N ASN A 148 7.27 12.35 -18.29
CA ASN A 148 8.59 12.83 -18.72
C ASN A 148 9.76 12.04 -18.11
N HIS A 149 9.47 10.92 -17.43
CA HIS A 149 10.47 10.14 -16.73
C HIS A 149 11.41 9.39 -17.71
N GLU A 150 12.70 9.29 -17.38
CA GLU A 150 13.72 8.65 -18.26
C GLU A 150 13.52 7.13 -18.43
N ASN A 151 12.86 6.49 -17.46
CA ASN A 151 12.45 5.08 -17.53
C ASN A 151 11.19 4.93 -18.40
N GLU A 152 11.32 4.25 -19.54
CA GLU A 152 10.22 4.02 -20.48
C GLU A 152 9.01 3.30 -19.90
N ASP A 153 9.21 2.36 -18.96
CA ASP A 153 8.10 1.58 -18.39
C ASP A 153 7.22 2.47 -17.51
N ILE A 154 7.85 3.37 -16.73
CA ILE A 154 7.17 4.38 -15.91
C ILE A 154 6.41 5.34 -16.80
N TYR A 155 7.05 5.84 -17.86
CA TYR A 155 6.43 6.71 -18.84
C TYR A 155 5.17 6.08 -19.46
N LYS A 156 5.29 4.87 -20.00
CA LYS A 156 4.19 4.15 -20.66
C LYS A 156 3.04 3.92 -19.70
N LEU A 157 3.34 3.49 -18.48
CA LEU A 157 2.32 3.22 -17.48
C LEU A 157 1.59 4.48 -17.01
N ALA A 158 2.32 5.59 -16.79
CA ALA A 158 1.72 6.88 -16.46
C ALA A 158 0.83 7.40 -17.61
N TYR A 159 1.27 7.23 -18.86
CA TYR A 159 0.47 7.54 -20.04
C TYR A 159 -0.82 6.71 -20.08
N GLU A 160 -0.72 5.39 -19.95
CA GLU A 160 -1.89 4.49 -19.96
C GLU A 160 -2.90 4.81 -18.86
N ILE A 161 -2.44 5.15 -17.64
CA ILE A 161 -3.34 5.52 -16.55
C ILE A 161 -4.13 6.79 -16.91
N ILE A 162 -3.46 7.81 -17.42
CA ILE A 162 -4.11 9.06 -17.81
C ILE A 162 -5.10 8.82 -18.96
N ASP A 163 -4.66 8.12 -20.01
CA ASP A 163 -5.44 7.82 -21.22
C ASP A 163 -6.69 6.94 -20.95
N GLN A 164 -6.63 6.07 -19.94
CA GLN A 164 -7.75 5.17 -19.64
C GLN A 164 -8.73 5.73 -18.61
N PHE A 165 -8.26 6.56 -17.67
CA PHE A 165 -9.06 6.91 -16.47
C PHE A 165 -9.30 8.42 -16.30
N PHE A 166 -8.49 9.28 -16.92
CA PHE A 166 -8.53 10.73 -16.67
C PHE A 166 -8.75 11.57 -17.94
N SER A 167 -8.47 11.02 -19.13
CA SER A 167 -8.88 11.62 -20.40
C SER A 167 -10.35 11.31 -20.68
N SER A 168 -11.24 12.02 -19.98
CA SER A 168 -12.61 12.18 -20.45
C SER A 168 -12.59 13.27 -21.53
N ASP A 169 -12.95 12.91 -22.76
CA ASP A 169 -13.20 13.84 -23.87
C ASP A 169 -14.25 14.88 -23.44
N ASP A 170 -13.89 16.18 -23.45
CA ASP A 170 -14.85 17.26 -23.72
C ASP A 170 -15.30 17.20 -25.19
#